data_AF-A0A953YJ54-F1
#
_entry.id   AF-A0A953YJ54-F1
#
_cell.length_a   1.000
_cell.length_b   1.000
_cell.length_c   1.000
_cell.angle_alpha   90.00
_cell.angle_beta   90.00
_cell.angle_gamma   90.00
#
_symmetry.space_group_name_H-M   'P 1'
#
loop_
_entity.id
_entity.type
_entity.pdbx_description
1 polymer ?
#
loop_
_entity_poly.entity_id
_entity_poly.type
_entity_poly.pdbx_seq_one_letter_code
_entity_poly.pdbx_strand_id
1 'polypeptide(L)' 'DPPPRNLTAPSEYKYGHLELAIYRTVKYGSEGTGMVGWDGRMSEDEMWAVVHYVRGIQKEG' A
#
# COMPACT_ATOMS: atom_id res chain seq x y z
N ASP A 1 18.16 0.34 1.48
CA ASP A 1 16.86 0.23 0.79
C ASP A 1 16.44 -1.23 0.82
N PRO A 2 15.40 -1.61 1.58
CA PRO A 2 14.91 -2.99 1.62
C PRO A 2 14.18 -3.35 0.32
N PRO A 3 14.10 -4.65 -0.03
CA PRO A 3 13.32 -5.08 -1.19
C PRO A 3 11.82 -4.77 -1.00
N PRO A 4 11.07 -4.58 -2.10
CA PRO A 4 9.61 -4.49 -2.05
C PRO A 4 9.00 -5.70 -1.33
N ARG A 5 7.94 -5.45 -0.54
CA ARG A 5 7.20 -6.50 0.17
C ARG A 5 6.32 -7.30 -0.79
N ASN A 6 6.05 -8.55 -0.44
CA ASN A 6 5.05 -9.34 -1.14
C ASN A 6 3.63 -8.83 -0.78
N LEU A 7 2.96 -8.20 -1.75
CA LEU A 7 1.63 -7.63 -1.55
C LEU A 7 0.52 -8.70 -1.50
N THR A 8 0.81 -9.95 -1.86
CA THR A 8 -0.16 -11.06 -1.73
C THR A 8 -0.09 -11.78 -0.39
N ALA A 9 0.89 -11.44 0.47
CA ALA A 9 1.06 -12.05 1.79
C ALA A 9 0.67 -11.05 2.91
N PRO A 10 -0.56 -11.13 3.47
CA PRO A 10 -1.03 -10.19 4.50
C PRO A 10 -0.14 -10.11 5.75
N SER A 11 0.59 -11.17 6.07
CA SER A 11 1.52 -11.26 7.21
C SER A 11 2.80 -10.43 7.03
N GLU A 12 3.13 -10.01 5.79
CA GLU A 12 4.35 -9.25 5.50
C GLU A 12 4.17 -7.71 5.59
N TYR A 13 2.94 -7.25 5.82
CA TYR A 13 2.62 -5.82 5.86
C TYR A 13 3.12 -5.15 7.15
N LYS A 14 4.05 -4.20 7.01
CA LYS A 14 4.66 -3.44 8.13
C LYS A 14 3.64 -2.66 8.97
N TYR A 15 2.64 -2.05 8.33
CA TYR A 15 1.66 -1.17 8.98
C TYR A 15 0.24 -1.75 9.04
N GLY A 16 0.09 -3.03 8.67
CA GLY A 16 -1.20 -3.71 8.51
C GLY A 16 -1.68 -3.79 7.06
N HIS A 17 -2.54 -4.77 6.79
CA HIS A 17 -3.02 -5.12 5.45
C HIS A 17 -4.49 -4.72 5.20
N LEU A 18 -5.12 -4.05 6.17
CA LEU A 18 -6.49 -3.54 6.03
C LEU A 18 -6.49 -2.23 5.22
N GLU A 19 -7.63 -1.90 4.62
CA GLU A 19 -7.78 -0.82 3.65
C GLU A 19 -7.18 0.51 4.11
N LEU A 20 -7.51 0.95 5.34
CA LEU A 20 -6.99 2.21 5.88
C LEU A 20 -5.46 2.20 6.09
N ALA A 21 -4.89 1.04 6.44
CA ALA A 21 -3.45 0.90 6.61
C ALA A 21 -2.71 0.96 5.26
N ILE A 22 -3.27 0.31 4.24
CA ILE A 22 -2.76 0.39 2.87
C ILE A 22 -2.89 1.82 2.34
N TYR A 23 -4.04 2.47 2.54
CA TYR A 23 -4.27 3.87 2.14
C TYR A 23 -3.23 4.82 2.73
N ARG A 24 -2.97 4.73 4.04
CA ARG A 24 -1.94 5.54 4.70
C ARG A 24 -0.54 5.29 4.13
N THR A 25 -0.23 4.04 3.81
CA THR A 25 1.06 3.66 3.21
C THR A 25 1.19 4.19 1.78
N VAL A 26 0.11 4.18 0.98
CA VAL A 26 0.09 4.80 -0.35
C VAL A 26 0.24 6.31 -0.22
N LYS A 27 -0.52 6.96 0.68
CA LYS A 27 -0.51 8.41 0.85
C LYS A 27 0.83 8.94 1.34
N TYR A 28 1.38 8.35 2.40
CA TYR A 28 2.57 8.88 3.10
C TYR A 28 3.86 8.12 2.78
N GLY A 29 3.78 6.97 2.10
CA GLY A 29 4.93 6.10 1.84
C GLY A 29 5.28 5.22 3.04
N SER A 30 6.47 4.62 2.98
CA SER A 30 7.02 3.83 4.07
C SER A 30 8.41 4.34 4.46
N GLU A 31 8.47 4.90 5.67
CA GLU A 31 9.71 5.43 6.26
C GLU A 31 10.81 4.35 6.31
N GLY A 32 12.02 4.74 5.90
CA GLY A 32 13.19 3.86 5.83
C GLY A 32 13.25 2.98 4.57
N THR A 33 12.38 3.21 3.58
CA THR A 33 12.33 2.48 2.30
C THR A 33 12.32 3.43 1.12
N GLY A 34 12.56 2.93 -0.10
CA GLY A 34 12.34 3.69 -1.34
C GLY A 34 10.87 3.98 -1.69
N MET A 35 9.90 3.51 -0.90
CA MET A 35 8.47 3.76 -1.14
C MET A 35 8.07 5.17 -0.68
N VAL A 36 8.11 6.13 -1.61
CA VAL A 36 7.62 7.50 -1.39
C VAL A 36 6.10 7.58 -1.34
N GLY A 37 5.57 8.60 -0.66
CA GLY A 37 4.13 8.88 -0.63
C GLY A 37 3.60 9.50 -1.92
N TRP A 38 2.34 9.17 -2.24
CA TRP A 38 1.63 9.64 -3.42
C TRP A 38 0.74 10.87 -3.17
N ASP A 39 0.73 11.40 -1.94
CA ASP A 39 0.00 12.63 -1.61
C ASP A 39 0.42 13.79 -2.53
N GLY A 40 -0.56 14.51 -3.08
CA GLY A 40 -0.35 15.57 -4.06
C GLY A 40 0.08 15.13 -5.47
N ARG A 41 0.31 13.82 -5.70
CA ARG A 41 0.57 13.23 -7.03
C ARG A 41 -0.63 12.48 -7.59
N MET A 42 -1.46 11.95 -6.70
CA MET A 42 -2.71 11.27 -7.01
C MET A 42 -3.86 11.91 -6.23
N SER A 43 -5.06 11.91 -6.81
CA SER A 43 -6.30 12.22 -6.10
C SER A 43 -6.62 11.16 -5.05
N GLU A 44 -7.52 11.47 -4.11
CA GLU A 44 -7.95 10.48 -3.10
C GLU A 44 -8.63 9.27 -3.73
N ASP A 45 -9.46 9.46 -4.75
CA ASP A 45 -10.15 8.37 -5.45
C ASP A 45 -9.17 7.43 -6.16
N GLU A 46 -8.12 7.98 -6.80
CA GLU A 46 -7.07 7.17 -7.42
C GLU A 46 -6.28 6.37 -6.37
N MET A 47 -5.99 6.97 -5.21
CA MET A 47 -5.35 6.24 -4.10
C MET A 47 -6.23 5.11 -3.57
N TRP A 48 -7.54 5.34 -3.45
CA TRP A 48 -8.51 4.29 -3.05
C TRP A 48 -8.63 3.19 -4.10
N ALA A 49 -8.60 3.50 -5.39
CA ALA A 49 -8.58 2.51 -6.45
C ALA A 49 -7.38 1.56 -6.33
N VAL A 50 -6.19 2.10 -6.02
CA VAL A 50 -4.99 1.28 -5.74
C VAL A 50 -5.19 0.41 -4.50
N VAL A 51 -5.76 0.96 -3.42
CA VAL A 51 -6.06 0.18 -2.21
C VAL A 51 -6.96 -1.01 -2.52
N HIS A 52 -8.04 -0.79 -3.27
CA HIS A 52 -8.97 -1.85 -3.66
C HIS A 52 -8.32 -2.88 -4.59
N TYR A 53 -7.47 -2.46 -5.52
CA TYR A 53 -6.70 -3.37 -6.37
C TYR A 53 -5.77 -4.26 -5.53
N VAL A 54 -4.98 -3.67 -4.62
CA VAL A 54 -4.08 -4.42 -3.72
C VAL A 54 -4.86 -5.40 -2.84
N ARG A 55 -6.02 -5.00 -2.31
CA ARG A 55 -6.91 -5.88 -1.55
C ARG A 55 -7.55 -6.98 -2.40
N GLY A 56 -7.75 -6.74 -3.70
CA GLY A 56 -8.25 -7.72 -4.66
C GLY A 56 -7.25 -8.84 -4.88
N ILE A 57 -6.01 -8.50 -5.23
CA ILE A 57 -4.95 -9.49 -5.50
C ILE A 57 -4.53 -10.29 -4.26
N GLN A 58 -4.83 -9.80 -3.04
CA GLN A 58 -4.66 -10.56 -1.80
C GLN A 58 -5.67 -11.71 -1.62
N LYS A 59 -6.84 -11.63 -2.25
CA LYS A 59 -7.89 -12.67 -2.13
C LYS A 59 -7.72 -13.79 -3.16
N GLU A 60 -6.96 -13.53 -4.20
CA GLU A 60 -6.74 -14.44 -5.32
C GLU A 60 -5.45 -15.29 -5.17
N GLY A 61 -4.62 -14.97 -4.16
CA GLY A 61 -3.35 -15.63 -3.86
C GLY A 61 -3.38 -16.54 -2.65
#